data_AF-A0A838W6G8-F1
#
_entry.id   AF-A0A838W6G8-F1
#
_cell.length_a   1.000
_cell.length_b   1.000
_cell.length_c   1.000
_cell.angle_alpha   90.00
_cell.angle_beta   90.00
_cell.angle_gamma   90.00
#
_symmetry.space_group_name_H-M   'P 1'
#
loop_
_entity.id
_entity.type
_entity.pdbx_description
1 polymer ?
#
loop_
_entity_poly.entity_id
_entity_poly.type
_entity_poly.pdbx_seq_one_letter_code
_entity_poly.pdbx_strand_id
1 'polypeptide(L)'
;MRSTSRSLVILPLLLLTALPGCRRGSDAAVEPVTPAMEAPTDPWAALPPDSLYGATAVENLRLVPAELELRGVPRGWDGMRIAAISDLQLGLWDDNGRVAEAAIRLAVDANPDIIVLLGDYLAVGQNVGLLDRVLAPLQGRAAVAVLGDRDLRSDTLASRIQMTLRGHGVTVLRNGVAAFARGGDTAFIAGVDPGFGGLGALEQAEAFATLPPGAATPVLLSHLPEALVGAAAERYPLILAGHTFCGQVEIPGTPRLATLQTETLALAHLARTERLFRSNGNTLLMTCGTGYSFIPIRFGAAPEVVLVTLLRLPDPPAEGTETELPPQPAIP
;
A
#
# COMPACT_ATOMS: atom_id res chain seq x y z
N MET A 1 -13.54 37.26 32.96
CA MET A 1 -14.73 36.63 32.37
C MET A 1 -14.25 35.72 31.24
N ARG A 2 -14.40 34.40 31.39
CA ARG A 2 -13.99 33.39 30.39
C ARG A 2 -15.09 33.29 29.34
N SER A 3 -14.73 33.42 28.06
CA SER A 3 -15.64 33.17 26.93
C SER A 3 -15.26 31.84 26.31
N THR A 4 -16.13 30.84 26.49
CA THR A 4 -16.07 29.53 25.82
C THR A 4 -16.98 29.57 24.62
N SER A 5 -16.43 29.65 23.41
CA SER A 5 -17.18 29.36 22.18
C SER A 5 -17.05 27.87 21.86
N ARG A 6 -18.14 27.12 22.02
CA ARG A 6 -18.27 25.74 21.55
C ARG A 6 -18.75 25.80 20.10
N SER A 7 -17.87 25.50 19.14
CA SER A 7 -18.28 25.29 17.75
C SER A 7 -18.96 23.92 17.64
N LEU A 8 -20.26 23.92 17.36
CA LEU A 8 -21.01 22.74 16.93
C LEU A 8 -20.51 22.31 15.55
N VAL A 9 -20.01 21.07 15.43
CA VAL A 9 -19.78 20.42 14.14
C VAL A 9 -21.11 19.79 13.71
N ILE A 10 -21.71 20.31 12.64
CA ILE A 10 -22.90 19.75 12.01
C ILE A 10 -22.43 18.73 10.96
N LEU A 11 -22.79 17.46 11.16
CA LEU A 11 -22.55 16.37 10.20
C LEU A 11 -23.65 16.40 9.12
N PRO A 12 -23.36 16.51 7.82
CA PRO A 12 -24.40 16.43 6.80
C PRO A 12 -24.76 14.96 6.54
N LEU A 13 -26.01 14.59 6.80
CA LEU A 13 -26.60 13.33 6.39
C LEU A 13 -26.93 13.40 4.89
N LEU A 14 -26.14 12.74 4.03
CA LEU A 14 -26.48 12.59 2.61
C LEU A 14 -27.40 11.37 2.43
N LEU A 15 -28.68 11.63 2.14
CA LEU A 15 -29.65 10.64 1.66
C LEU A 15 -29.32 10.28 0.20
N LEU A 16 -28.92 9.03 -0.05
CA LEU A 16 -28.84 8.47 -1.40
C LEU A 16 -30.24 8.07 -1.88
N THR A 17 -30.78 8.81 -2.85
CA THR A 17 -31.85 8.34 -3.72
C THR A 17 -31.24 7.74 -4.98
N ALA A 18 -31.48 6.45 -5.22
CA ALA A 18 -31.07 5.77 -6.44
C ALA A 18 -31.88 6.29 -7.65
N LEU A 19 -31.18 6.70 -8.71
CA LEU A 19 -31.77 6.89 -10.04
C LEU A 19 -31.18 5.84 -10.99
N PRO A 20 -32.01 5.07 -11.72
CA PRO A 20 -31.52 4.06 -12.63
C PRO A 20 -31.27 4.64 -14.03
N GLY A 21 -30.17 4.20 -14.64
CA GLY A 21 -30.07 4.15 -16.10
C GLY A 21 -28.89 4.91 -16.70
N CYS A 22 -27.83 4.18 -17.02
CA CYS A 22 -27.19 4.23 -18.34
C CYS A 22 -26.21 3.05 -18.47
N ARG A 23 -26.41 2.22 -19.50
CA ARG A 23 -25.53 1.10 -19.86
C ARG A 23 -24.46 1.55 -20.86
N ARG A 24 -23.26 0.96 -20.71
CA ARG A 24 -22.30 0.43 -21.71
C ARG A 24 -20.91 1.08 -21.70
N GLY A 25 -19.94 0.23 -21.37
CA GLY A 25 -18.54 0.20 -21.81
C GLY A 25 -18.00 -1.17 -21.41
N SER A 26 -17.28 -1.87 -22.28
CA SER A 26 -16.84 -3.26 -22.09
C SER A 26 -15.79 -3.38 -20.98
N ASP A 27 -16.20 -3.81 -19.79
CA ASP A 27 -15.31 -4.13 -18.67
C ASP A 27 -14.68 -5.51 -18.88
N ALA A 28 -13.34 -5.56 -18.80
CA ALA A 28 -12.62 -6.81 -18.57
C ALA A 28 -13.13 -7.39 -17.23
N ALA A 29 -13.63 -8.63 -17.28
CA ALA A 29 -14.25 -9.26 -16.14
C ALA A 29 -13.23 -9.48 -15.01
N VAL A 30 -13.34 -8.70 -13.95
CA VAL A 30 -12.77 -9.03 -12.64
C VAL A 30 -13.63 -10.18 -12.10
N GLU A 31 -13.13 -11.41 -12.14
CA GLU A 31 -13.86 -12.53 -11.56
C GLU A 31 -13.75 -12.52 -10.02
N PRO A 32 -14.86 -12.41 -9.28
CA PRO A 32 -14.85 -12.57 -7.84
C PRO A 32 -14.68 -14.05 -7.51
N VAL A 33 -13.60 -14.40 -6.82
CA VAL A 33 -13.52 -15.70 -6.13
C VAL A 33 -14.36 -15.57 -4.86
N THR A 34 -15.50 -16.24 -4.79
CA THR A 34 -16.23 -16.43 -3.53
C THR A 34 -15.61 -17.61 -2.78
N PRO A 35 -14.89 -17.42 -1.66
CA PRO A 35 -14.71 -18.52 -0.75
C PRO A 35 -16.05 -18.78 -0.06
N ALA A 36 -16.52 -20.02 -0.13
CA ALA A 36 -17.56 -20.49 0.79
C ALA A 36 -16.94 -20.55 2.19
N MET A 37 -16.91 -19.42 2.88
CA MET A 37 -16.63 -19.34 4.31
C MET A 37 -17.93 -18.99 5.01
N GLU A 38 -18.42 -19.91 5.83
CA GLU A 38 -19.54 -19.67 6.73
C GLU A 38 -19.26 -18.39 7.54
N ALA A 39 -20.16 -17.41 7.44
CA ALA A 39 -20.07 -16.21 8.24
C ALA A 39 -20.18 -16.60 9.72
N PRO A 40 -19.30 -16.10 10.62
CA PRO A 40 -19.39 -16.37 12.04
C PRO A 40 -20.78 -15.98 12.58
N THR A 41 -21.35 -16.83 13.44
CA THR A 41 -22.70 -16.66 14.02
C THR A 41 -22.84 -15.46 14.96
N ASP A 42 -21.72 -14.81 15.31
CA ASP A 42 -21.68 -13.49 15.93
C ASP A 42 -20.45 -12.72 15.40
N PRO A 43 -20.63 -11.65 14.60
CA PRO A 43 -19.51 -10.87 14.06
C PRO A 43 -18.77 -10.09 15.15
N TRP A 44 -19.33 -9.96 16.37
CA TRP A 44 -18.72 -9.27 17.50
C TRP A 44 -17.97 -10.21 18.45
N ALA A 45 -18.31 -11.50 18.49
CA ALA A 45 -17.63 -12.50 19.32
C ALA A 45 -16.16 -12.75 18.93
N ALA A 46 -15.80 -12.41 17.68
CA ALA A 46 -14.42 -12.53 17.18
C ALA A 46 -13.57 -11.27 17.43
N LEU A 47 -14.14 -10.18 17.94
CA LEU A 47 -13.38 -8.98 18.22
C LEU A 47 -12.72 -9.07 19.60
N PRO A 48 -11.37 -9.08 19.69
CA PRO A 48 -10.71 -9.02 20.99
C PRO A 48 -11.11 -7.72 21.71
N PRO A 49 -11.14 -7.71 23.06
CA PRO A 49 -11.41 -6.50 23.87
C PRO A 49 -10.52 -5.30 23.50
N ASP A 50 -9.35 -5.60 22.93
CA ASP A 50 -8.35 -4.64 22.47
C ASP A 50 -8.76 -3.91 21.18
N SER A 51 -9.86 -4.30 20.53
CA SER A 51 -10.29 -3.77 19.23
C SER A 51 -10.57 -2.26 19.23
N LEU A 52 -10.67 -1.61 20.40
CA LEU A 52 -10.72 -0.15 20.54
C LEU A 52 -9.30 0.39 20.76
N TYR A 53 -8.60 0.64 19.66
CA TYR A 53 -7.18 1.01 19.66
C TYR A 53 -6.93 2.51 19.93
N GLY A 54 -7.98 3.32 20.04
CA GLY A 54 -7.91 4.78 20.14
C GLY A 54 -7.26 5.36 21.40
N ALA A 55 -7.02 4.56 22.44
CA ALA A 55 -6.30 5.00 23.64
C ALA A 55 -4.85 4.48 23.71
N THR A 56 -4.48 3.50 22.87
CA THR A 56 -3.26 2.71 23.04
C THR A 56 -2.66 2.23 21.71
N ALA A 57 -2.71 3.02 20.63
CA ALA A 57 -2.21 2.61 19.31
C ALA A 57 -0.78 2.06 19.30
N VAL A 58 0.11 2.54 20.17
CA VAL A 58 1.47 1.97 20.29
C VAL A 58 1.42 0.52 20.79
N GLU A 59 0.59 0.23 21.78
CA GLU A 59 0.43 -1.12 22.36
C GLU A 59 -0.26 -2.08 21.38
N ASN A 60 -1.02 -1.50 20.45
CA ASN A 60 -1.75 -2.22 19.43
C ASN A 60 -1.11 -2.22 18.05
N LEU A 61 0.08 -1.62 17.93
CA LEU A 61 0.88 -1.68 16.72
C LEU A 61 1.27 -3.14 16.45
N ARG A 62 0.94 -3.63 15.26
CA ARG A 62 1.21 -5.02 14.87
C ARG A 62 2.27 -5.09 13.78
N LEU A 63 3.14 -6.10 13.89
CA LEU A 63 3.91 -6.59 12.76
C LEU A 63 3.04 -7.64 12.05
N VAL A 64 2.66 -7.38 10.81
CA VAL A 64 1.71 -8.21 10.07
C VAL A 64 2.47 -8.96 8.96
N PRO A 65 2.68 -10.29 9.08
CA PRO A 65 3.32 -11.05 8.03
C PRO A 65 2.40 -11.22 6.83
N ALA A 66 2.98 -11.18 5.63
CA ALA A 66 2.30 -11.45 4.36
C ALA A 66 3.23 -12.23 3.42
N GLU A 67 2.98 -13.51 3.25
CA GLU A 67 3.72 -14.34 2.29
C GLU A 67 3.00 -14.29 0.93
N LEU A 68 3.68 -13.79 -0.09
CA LEU A 68 3.10 -13.54 -1.41
C LEU A 68 3.79 -14.37 -2.47
N GLU A 69 3.07 -15.36 -2.98
CA GLU A 69 3.45 -16.13 -4.16
C GLU A 69 3.21 -15.30 -5.43
N LEU A 70 4.30 -15.02 -6.16
CA LEU A 70 4.32 -14.09 -7.29
C LEU A 70 5.17 -14.62 -8.44
N ARG A 71 4.71 -14.41 -9.67
CA ARG A 71 5.50 -14.64 -10.90
C ARG A 71 6.33 -13.40 -11.24
N GLY A 72 7.33 -13.52 -12.11
CA GLY A 72 8.16 -12.37 -12.51
C GLY A 72 9.09 -11.82 -11.41
N VAL A 73 9.20 -12.51 -10.27
CA VAL A 73 10.20 -12.23 -9.24
C VAL A 73 11.53 -12.91 -9.64
N PRO A 74 12.66 -12.20 -9.63
CA PRO A 74 13.98 -12.80 -9.89
C PRO A 74 14.34 -13.88 -8.87
N ARG A 75 15.23 -14.79 -9.27
CA ARG A 75 15.62 -15.93 -8.42
C ARG A 75 16.28 -15.48 -7.12
N GLY A 76 17.16 -14.50 -7.19
CA GLY A 76 17.85 -13.92 -6.03
C GLY A 76 16.93 -13.13 -5.10
N TRP A 77 15.70 -12.83 -5.51
CA TRP A 77 14.67 -12.17 -4.68
C TRP A 77 13.68 -13.17 -4.05
N ASP A 78 13.84 -14.47 -4.30
CA ASP A 78 13.05 -15.49 -3.60
C ASP A 78 13.36 -15.46 -2.09
N GLY A 79 12.31 -15.41 -1.28
CA GLY A 79 12.37 -15.19 0.17
C GLY A 79 12.76 -13.76 0.59
N MET A 80 12.73 -12.77 -0.31
CA MET A 80 13.02 -11.38 0.05
C MET A 80 11.97 -10.82 1.01
N ARG A 81 12.43 -10.18 2.08
CA ARG A 81 11.61 -9.59 3.14
C ARG A 81 11.55 -8.07 2.99
N ILE A 82 10.36 -7.53 2.83
CA ILE A 82 10.08 -6.10 2.66
C ILE A 82 9.20 -5.64 3.82
N ALA A 83 9.67 -4.69 4.63
CA ALA A 83 8.83 -4.06 5.65
C ALA A 83 8.19 -2.78 5.08
N ALA A 84 6.87 -2.76 4.95
CA ALA A 84 6.11 -1.63 4.46
C ALA A 84 5.48 -0.84 5.60
N ILE A 85 5.68 0.48 5.54
CA ILE A 85 5.19 1.46 6.51
C ILE A 85 4.56 2.61 5.73
N SER A 86 3.40 3.07 6.19
CA SER A 86 2.68 4.17 5.54
C SER A 86 2.01 5.08 6.57
N ASP A 87 1.63 6.27 6.11
CA ASP A 87 0.67 7.14 6.77
C ASP A 87 1.09 7.49 8.21
N LEU A 88 2.29 8.04 8.38
CA LEU A 88 2.75 8.48 9.70
C LEU A 88 1.89 9.63 10.23
N GLN A 89 1.38 10.48 9.34
CA GLN A 89 0.48 11.60 9.64
C GLN A 89 0.99 12.51 10.76
N LEU A 90 2.30 12.76 10.80
CA LEU A 90 2.93 13.52 11.87
C LEU A 90 2.34 14.93 11.95
N GLY A 91 2.11 15.40 13.18
CA GLY A 91 1.54 16.71 13.47
C GLY A 91 0.02 16.78 13.47
N LEU A 92 -0.71 15.72 13.08
CA LEU A 92 -2.18 15.71 13.19
C LEU A 92 -2.66 15.47 14.62
N TRP A 93 -2.08 14.47 15.27
CA TRP A 93 -2.37 14.06 16.64
C TRP A 93 -1.06 13.81 17.38
N ASP A 94 -1.01 14.16 18.66
CA ASP A 94 0.21 14.07 19.47
C ASP A 94 0.79 12.64 19.51
N ASP A 95 -0.09 11.62 19.56
CA ASP A 95 0.33 10.22 19.58
C ASP A 95 0.89 9.70 18.25
N ASN A 96 0.63 10.36 17.11
CA ASN A 96 1.18 9.91 15.80
C ASN A 96 2.70 9.84 15.82
N GLY A 97 3.36 10.76 16.53
CA GLY A 97 4.82 10.71 16.70
C GLY A 97 5.27 9.43 17.41
N ARG A 98 4.61 9.07 18.52
CA ARG A 98 4.95 7.87 19.31
C ARG A 98 4.70 6.59 18.52
N VAL A 99 3.59 6.52 17.80
CA VAL A 99 3.24 5.36 16.96
C VAL A 99 4.21 5.23 15.79
N ALA A 100 4.56 6.33 15.12
CA ALA A 100 5.52 6.33 14.03
C ALA A 100 6.92 5.88 14.49
N GLU A 101 7.41 6.40 15.63
CA GLU A 101 8.69 5.93 16.19
C GLU A 101 8.67 4.44 16.52
N ALA A 102 7.56 3.94 17.10
CA ALA A 102 7.40 2.52 17.39
C ALA A 102 7.36 1.66 16.11
N ALA A 103 6.69 2.14 15.07
CA ALA A 103 6.59 1.46 13.77
C ALA A 103 7.94 1.38 13.05
N ILE A 104 8.70 2.48 13.01
CA ILE A 104 10.05 2.47 12.43
C ILE A 104 10.94 1.47 13.19
N ARG A 105 10.94 1.50 14.53
CA ARG A 105 11.71 0.55 15.34
C ARG A 105 11.28 -0.90 15.09
N LEU A 106 9.98 -1.17 15.10
CA LEU A 106 9.43 -2.50 14.82
C LEU A 106 9.84 -3.03 13.45
N ALA A 107 9.85 -2.19 12.42
CA ALA A 107 10.30 -2.55 11.08
C ALA A 107 11.81 -2.85 11.04
N VAL A 108 12.62 -2.05 11.72
CA VAL A 108 14.08 -2.28 11.82
C VAL A 108 14.37 -3.58 12.56
N ASP A 109 13.70 -3.82 13.69
CA ASP A 109 13.86 -4.99 14.54
C ASP A 109 13.42 -6.29 13.83
N ALA A 110 12.45 -6.21 12.92
CA ALA A 110 12.06 -7.33 12.06
C ALA A 110 13.20 -7.75 11.10
N ASN A 111 14.24 -6.94 10.94
CA ASN A 111 15.41 -7.15 10.09
C ASN A 111 15.04 -7.57 8.64
N PRO A 112 14.28 -6.75 7.91
CA PRO A 112 13.96 -7.01 6.50
C PRO A 112 15.18 -6.74 5.61
N ASP A 113 15.14 -7.27 4.38
CA ASP A 113 16.11 -6.93 3.33
C ASP A 113 15.98 -5.45 2.93
N ILE A 114 14.75 -4.91 2.92
CA ILE A 114 14.46 -3.51 2.60
C ILE A 114 13.25 -2.98 3.38
N ILE A 115 13.30 -1.70 3.73
CA ILE A 115 12.16 -0.97 4.32
C ILE A 115 11.56 -0.07 3.24
N VAL A 116 10.26 -0.11 3.05
CA VAL A 116 9.55 0.77 2.10
C VAL A 116 8.61 1.70 2.86
N LEU A 117 8.70 2.99 2.53
CA LEU A 117 7.90 4.05 3.10
C LEU A 117 6.93 4.56 2.03
N LEU A 118 5.64 4.39 2.27
CA LEU A 118 4.60 4.56 1.23
C LEU A 118 3.97 5.96 1.23
N GLY A 119 4.54 6.94 1.92
CA GLY A 119 4.08 8.33 1.90
C GLY A 119 3.16 8.73 3.05
N ASP A 120 2.73 9.99 3.00
CA ASP A 120 1.94 10.70 4.00
C ASP A 120 2.66 10.78 5.36
N TYR A 121 3.84 11.38 5.32
CA TYR A 121 4.70 11.59 6.49
C TYR A 121 4.19 12.70 7.39
N LEU A 122 3.80 13.83 6.81
CA LEU A 122 3.33 15.02 7.54
C LEU A 122 1.89 15.37 7.16
N ALA A 123 1.01 15.36 8.15
CA ALA A 123 -0.39 15.74 7.96
C ALA A 123 -0.60 17.25 8.02
N VAL A 124 0.08 17.91 8.96
CA VAL A 124 -0.09 19.33 9.28
C VAL A 124 1.27 19.98 9.46
N GLY A 125 1.38 21.23 9.00
CA GLY A 125 2.61 22.00 9.10
C GLY A 125 3.71 21.49 8.18
N GLN A 126 4.87 22.15 8.24
CA GLN A 126 6.03 21.83 7.40
C GLN A 126 7.27 21.50 8.22
N ASN A 127 7.13 21.36 9.55
CA ASN A 127 8.26 21.09 10.42
C ASN A 127 8.64 19.61 10.37
N VAL A 128 9.70 19.32 9.61
CA VAL A 128 10.28 17.99 9.46
C VAL A 128 11.10 17.53 10.68
N GLY A 129 11.26 18.32 11.74
CA GLY A 129 12.09 17.94 12.89
C GLY A 129 11.59 16.69 13.63
N LEU A 130 10.27 16.45 13.66
CA LEU A 130 9.73 15.20 14.20
C LEU A 130 9.99 14.02 13.24
N LEU A 131 9.84 14.25 11.93
CA LEU A 131 10.13 13.24 10.92
C LEU A 131 11.61 12.82 10.97
N ASP A 132 12.53 13.78 11.07
CA ASP A 132 13.96 13.53 11.21
C ASP A 132 14.28 12.61 12.40
N ARG A 133 13.67 12.86 13.56
CA ARG A 133 13.81 12.00 14.75
C ARG A 133 13.25 10.60 14.52
N VAL A 134 12.05 10.50 13.94
CA VAL A 134 11.36 9.22 13.69
C VAL A 134 12.18 8.34 12.75
N LEU A 135 12.84 8.92 11.75
CA LEU A 135 13.61 8.19 10.74
C LEU A 135 15.02 7.80 11.18
N ALA A 136 15.54 8.34 12.29
CA ALA A 136 16.90 8.06 12.76
C ALA A 136 17.28 6.56 12.83
N PRO A 137 16.38 5.62 13.22
CA PRO A 137 16.71 4.19 13.22
C PRO A 137 16.93 3.57 11.83
N LEU A 138 16.53 4.26 10.74
CA LEU A 138 16.75 3.80 9.36
C LEU A 138 18.19 4.00 8.88
N GLN A 139 19.00 4.78 9.61
CA GLN A 139 20.37 5.06 9.20
C GLN A 139 21.17 3.78 8.93
N GLY A 140 21.68 3.64 7.72
CA GLY A 140 22.45 2.45 7.30
C GLY A 140 21.60 1.23 6.93
N ARG A 141 20.27 1.34 6.90
CA ARG A 141 19.36 0.32 6.37
C ARG A 141 19.03 0.62 4.91
N ALA A 142 18.83 -0.42 4.11
CA ALA A 142 18.27 -0.26 2.77
C ALA A 142 16.81 0.19 2.91
N ALA A 143 16.52 1.41 2.46
CA ALA A 143 15.18 1.98 2.54
C ALA A 143 14.81 2.72 1.25
N VAL A 144 13.53 2.63 0.87
CA VAL A 144 12.95 3.29 -0.30
C VAL A 144 11.68 4.01 0.10
N ALA A 145 11.46 5.19 -0.44
CA ALA A 145 10.29 6.00 -0.14
C ALA A 145 9.61 6.51 -1.40
N VAL A 146 8.28 6.58 -1.36
CA VAL A 146 7.48 7.46 -2.22
C VAL A 146 6.85 8.56 -1.36
N LEU A 147 6.26 9.56 -2.01
CA LEU A 147 5.52 10.63 -1.33
C LEU A 147 4.02 10.35 -1.36
N GLY A 148 3.32 10.80 -0.33
CA GLY A 148 1.86 10.78 -0.27
C GLY A 148 1.23 12.08 -0.77
N ASP A 149 -0.08 12.09 -0.93
CA ASP A 149 -0.81 13.25 -1.46
C ASP A 149 -0.71 14.45 -0.52
N ARG A 150 -0.65 14.21 0.80
CA ARG A 150 -0.44 15.28 1.77
C ARG A 150 0.98 15.84 1.73
N ASP A 151 1.97 15.01 1.43
CA ASP A 151 3.36 15.44 1.31
C ASP A 151 3.57 16.38 0.11
N LEU A 152 2.73 16.23 -0.93
CA LEU A 152 2.77 16.98 -2.17
C LEU A 152 1.94 18.27 -2.18
N ARG A 153 1.27 18.63 -1.08
CA ARG A 153 0.44 19.86 -1.01
C ARG A 153 1.20 21.18 -1.25
N SER A 154 2.53 21.15 -1.26
CA SER A 154 3.39 22.26 -1.73
C SER A 154 4.80 21.76 -2.05
N ASP A 155 5.46 22.35 -3.06
CA ASP A 155 6.84 22.00 -3.45
C ASP A 155 7.84 22.17 -2.31
N THR A 156 7.65 23.19 -1.47
CA THR A 156 8.51 23.43 -0.31
C THR A 156 8.40 22.30 0.71
N LEU A 157 7.19 21.82 1.00
CA LEU A 157 7.00 20.67 1.89
C LEU A 157 7.63 19.41 1.29
N ALA A 158 7.28 19.09 0.04
CA ALA A 158 7.78 17.93 -0.66
C ALA A 158 9.32 17.91 -0.69
N SER A 159 9.94 19.07 -0.93
CA SER A 159 11.41 19.21 -0.93
C SER A 159 11.99 18.97 0.46
N ARG A 160 11.39 19.52 1.51
CA ARG A 160 11.86 19.32 2.90
C ARG A 160 11.75 17.86 3.34
N ILE A 161 10.64 17.20 3.01
CA ILE A 161 10.45 15.77 3.28
C ILE A 161 11.48 14.94 2.53
N GLN A 162 11.67 15.18 1.22
CA GLN A 162 12.68 14.49 0.41
C GLN A 162 14.08 14.65 0.96
N MET A 163 14.48 15.87 1.33
CA MET A 163 15.79 16.12 1.92
C MET A 163 15.97 15.39 3.25
N THR A 164 14.91 15.34 4.07
CA THR A 164 14.94 14.63 5.36
C THR A 164 15.11 13.12 5.13
N LEU A 165 14.29 12.52 4.28
CA LEU A 165 14.39 11.10 3.91
C LEU A 165 15.79 10.74 3.37
N ARG A 166 16.30 11.53 2.42
CA ARG A 166 17.64 11.33 1.85
C ARG A 166 18.75 11.50 2.88
N GLY A 167 18.57 12.40 3.86
CA GLY A 167 19.50 12.59 4.97
C GLY A 167 19.70 11.32 5.81
N HIS A 168 18.68 10.46 5.90
CA HIS A 168 18.73 9.15 6.56
C HIS A 168 19.12 8.00 5.62
N GLY A 169 19.60 8.30 4.41
CA GLY A 169 20.01 7.30 3.42
C GLY A 169 18.85 6.63 2.67
N VAL A 170 17.63 7.15 2.79
CA VAL A 170 16.45 6.61 2.09
C VAL A 170 16.49 7.02 0.62
N THR A 171 16.35 6.05 -0.28
CA THR A 171 16.17 6.30 -1.72
C THR A 171 14.75 6.79 -1.96
N VAL A 172 14.57 8.04 -2.38
CA VAL A 172 13.24 8.60 -2.67
C VAL A 172 12.93 8.51 -4.15
N LEU A 173 11.87 7.78 -4.50
CA LEU A 173 11.36 7.58 -5.85
C LEU A 173 10.17 8.51 -6.10
N ARG A 174 10.26 9.29 -7.18
CA ARG A 174 9.18 10.12 -7.72
C ARG A 174 9.04 9.81 -9.20
N ASN A 175 8.01 9.05 -9.57
CA ASN A 175 7.80 8.52 -10.93
C ASN A 175 9.06 7.88 -11.53
N GLY A 176 9.78 7.08 -10.73
CA GLY A 176 11.11 6.59 -11.06
C GLY A 176 11.37 5.17 -10.56
N VAL A 177 12.60 4.69 -10.80
CA VAL A 177 13.04 3.34 -10.48
C VAL A 177 14.41 3.35 -9.80
N ALA A 178 14.66 2.38 -8.92
CA ALA A 178 15.97 2.15 -8.33
C ALA A 178 16.32 0.66 -8.32
N ALA A 179 17.60 0.35 -8.53
CA ALA A 179 18.14 -1.00 -8.57
C ALA A 179 18.49 -1.53 -7.17
N PHE A 180 18.16 -2.79 -6.92
CA PHE A 180 18.50 -3.51 -5.70
C PHE A 180 19.08 -4.89 -6.05
N ALA A 181 20.26 -5.18 -5.49
CA ALA A 181 20.95 -6.44 -5.68
C ALA A 181 20.67 -7.37 -4.50
N ARG A 182 20.24 -8.61 -4.78
CA ARG A 182 20.04 -9.66 -3.78
C ARG A 182 20.22 -11.03 -4.43
N GLY A 183 20.93 -11.93 -3.74
CA GLY A 183 21.08 -13.32 -4.19
C GLY A 183 21.74 -13.47 -5.57
N GLY A 184 22.60 -12.53 -5.97
CA GLY A 184 23.27 -12.52 -7.28
C GLY A 184 22.46 -11.88 -8.42
N ASP A 185 21.18 -11.57 -8.19
CA ASP A 185 20.32 -10.88 -9.16
C ASP A 185 20.18 -9.39 -8.82
N THR A 186 20.01 -8.57 -9.85
CA THR A 186 19.62 -7.16 -9.71
C THR A 186 18.21 -6.99 -10.29
N ALA A 187 17.30 -6.43 -9.49
CA ALA A 187 15.97 -6.04 -9.93
C ALA A 187 15.66 -4.61 -9.49
N PHE A 188 14.54 -4.08 -9.98
CA PHE A 188 14.16 -2.69 -9.78
C PHE A 188 12.90 -2.60 -8.91
N ILE A 189 12.87 -1.57 -8.08
CA ILE A 189 11.65 -1.11 -7.42
C ILE A 189 11.25 0.18 -8.09
N ALA A 190 9.99 0.26 -8.52
CA ALA A 190 9.39 1.47 -9.06
C ALA A 190 8.63 2.23 -7.96
N GLY A 191 8.55 3.54 -8.11
CA GLY A 191 7.75 4.40 -7.24
C GLY A 191 7.03 5.47 -8.05
N VAL A 192 5.78 5.76 -7.70
CA VAL A 192 4.95 6.79 -8.33
C VAL A 192 4.49 7.84 -7.34
N ASP A 193 4.46 9.08 -7.79
CA ASP A 193 3.82 10.16 -7.04
C ASP A 193 2.28 10.07 -7.18
N PRO A 194 1.53 10.52 -6.16
CA PRO A 194 0.10 10.73 -6.25
C PRO A 194 -0.28 11.64 -7.42
N GLY A 195 -1.15 11.15 -8.32
CA GLY A 195 -1.68 11.94 -9.43
C GLY A 195 -2.83 11.21 -10.11
N PHE A 196 -4.01 11.83 -10.13
CA PHE A 196 -5.13 11.34 -10.93
C PHE A 196 -4.78 11.40 -12.42
N GLY A 197 -4.96 10.29 -13.14
CA GLY A 197 -5.11 10.33 -14.61
C GLY A 197 -3.88 10.76 -15.42
N GLY A 198 -2.67 10.29 -15.09
CA GLY A 198 -1.57 10.25 -16.07
C GLY A 198 -0.53 11.38 -16.01
N LEU A 199 -0.58 12.27 -15.01
CA LEU A 199 0.42 13.34 -14.81
C LEU A 199 1.84 12.85 -14.42
N GLY A 200 2.06 11.53 -14.31
CA GLY A 200 3.38 10.92 -14.07
C GLY A 200 3.75 9.84 -15.11
N ALA A 201 2.92 9.63 -16.13
CA ALA A 201 3.09 8.51 -17.06
C ALA A 201 4.28 8.71 -18.01
N LEU A 202 4.56 9.96 -18.38
CA LEU A 202 5.72 10.30 -19.21
C LEU A 202 7.02 10.16 -18.41
N GLU A 203 7.10 10.71 -17.20
CA GLU A 203 8.29 10.56 -16.36
C GLU A 203 8.57 9.09 -16.01
N GLN A 204 7.51 8.30 -15.73
CA GLN A 204 7.67 6.86 -15.60
C GLN A 204 8.22 6.25 -16.88
N ALA A 205 7.60 6.50 -18.04
CA ALA A 205 8.05 5.93 -19.30
C ALA A 205 9.52 6.26 -19.60
N GLU A 206 9.94 7.48 -19.30
CA GLU A 206 11.34 7.92 -19.41
C GLU A 206 12.25 7.17 -18.45
N ALA A 207 11.87 7.04 -17.17
CA ALA A 207 12.64 6.27 -16.20
C ALA A 207 12.79 4.80 -16.63
N PHE A 208 11.72 4.19 -17.14
CA PHE A 208 11.74 2.81 -17.66
C PHE A 208 12.58 2.67 -18.94
N ALA A 209 12.61 3.69 -19.81
CA ALA A 209 13.42 3.66 -21.02
C ALA A 209 14.93 3.58 -20.73
N THR A 210 15.36 3.92 -19.51
CA THR A 210 16.75 3.78 -19.08
C THR A 210 17.12 2.37 -18.59
N LEU A 211 16.13 1.48 -18.41
CA LEU A 211 16.38 0.14 -17.88
C LEU A 211 16.96 -0.79 -18.95
N PRO A 212 17.84 -1.73 -18.58
CA PRO A 212 18.27 -2.79 -19.47
C PRO A 212 17.07 -3.58 -20.04
N PRO A 213 17.12 -4.02 -21.31
CA PRO A 213 16.09 -4.90 -21.85
C PRO A 213 15.91 -6.14 -20.97
N GLY A 214 14.66 -6.44 -20.60
CA GLY A 214 14.32 -7.57 -19.73
C GLY A 214 14.60 -7.34 -18.23
N ALA A 215 14.95 -6.13 -17.82
CA ALA A 215 15.09 -5.78 -16.40
C ALA A 215 13.79 -6.05 -15.63
N ALA A 216 13.87 -6.92 -14.62
CA ALA A 216 12.73 -7.24 -13.77
C ALA A 216 12.41 -6.08 -12.83
N THR A 217 11.14 -5.67 -12.78
CA THR A 217 10.64 -4.67 -11.83
C THR A 217 9.49 -5.27 -11.01
N PRO A 218 9.80 -6.17 -10.05
CA PRO A 218 8.77 -6.98 -9.39
C PRO A 218 7.87 -6.19 -8.42
N VAL A 219 8.29 -5.00 -7.99
CA VAL A 219 7.59 -4.21 -6.97
C VAL A 219 7.37 -2.78 -7.43
N LEU A 220 6.12 -2.32 -7.32
CA LEU A 220 5.72 -0.92 -7.43
C LEU A 220 5.28 -0.38 -6.06
N LEU A 221 5.78 0.79 -5.71
CA LEU A 221 5.36 1.57 -4.55
C LEU A 221 4.45 2.70 -5.02
N SER A 222 3.30 2.85 -4.38
CA SER A 222 2.39 3.98 -4.58
C SER A 222 1.83 4.41 -3.24
N HIS A 223 1.52 5.69 -3.05
CA HIS A 223 0.69 6.06 -1.91
C HIS A 223 -0.79 5.74 -2.16
N LEU A 224 -1.29 6.13 -3.35
CA LEU A 224 -2.69 5.93 -3.72
C LEU A 224 -2.91 4.58 -4.41
N PRO A 225 -3.91 3.79 -4.00
CA PRO A 225 -4.25 2.54 -4.70
C PRO A 225 -4.87 2.79 -6.09
N GLU A 226 -5.42 3.99 -6.32
CA GLU A 226 -6.08 4.39 -7.57
C GLU A 226 -5.13 4.57 -8.76
N ALA A 227 -3.83 4.76 -8.50
CA ALA A 227 -2.82 4.92 -9.54
C ALA A 227 -2.69 3.70 -10.48
N LEU A 228 -3.49 2.65 -10.27
CA LEU A 228 -3.23 1.28 -10.70
C LEU A 228 -4.38 0.65 -11.49
N VAL A 229 -5.38 1.44 -11.90
CA VAL A 229 -6.41 0.97 -12.84
C VAL A 229 -5.86 1.13 -14.27
N GLY A 230 -5.44 0.03 -14.90
CA GLY A 230 -5.07 -0.02 -16.33
C GLY A 230 -3.85 -0.88 -16.67
N ALA A 231 -3.56 -1.03 -17.97
CA ALA A 231 -2.52 -1.91 -18.52
C ALA A 231 -1.09 -1.65 -18.02
N ALA A 232 -0.83 -0.47 -17.45
CA ALA A 232 0.47 -0.16 -16.84
C ALA A 232 0.72 -0.93 -15.53
N ALA A 233 -0.34 -1.28 -14.79
CA ALA A 233 -0.25 -2.04 -13.55
C ALA A 233 0.12 -3.51 -13.81
N GLU A 234 -0.25 -4.06 -14.97
CA GLU A 234 0.02 -5.46 -15.36
C GLU A 234 1.52 -5.80 -15.41
N ARG A 235 2.39 -4.79 -15.47
CA ARG A 235 3.85 -4.98 -15.47
C ARG A 235 4.45 -5.29 -14.09
N TYR A 236 3.71 -5.09 -13.00
CA TYR A 236 4.25 -5.19 -11.64
C TYR A 236 3.61 -6.35 -10.87
N PRO A 237 4.33 -7.46 -10.65
CA PRO A 237 3.86 -8.58 -9.84
C PRO A 237 3.27 -8.18 -8.48
N LEU A 238 3.94 -7.25 -7.79
CA LEU A 238 3.50 -6.71 -6.51
C LEU A 238 3.37 -5.20 -6.57
N ILE A 239 2.29 -4.70 -5.98
CA ILE A 239 2.08 -3.29 -5.73
C ILE A 239 1.78 -3.09 -4.25
N LEU A 240 2.50 -2.16 -3.61
CA LEU A 240 2.33 -1.82 -2.21
C LEU A 240 1.78 -0.40 -2.11
N ALA A 241 0.65 -0.24 -1.41
CA ALA A 241 0.01 1.06 -1.24
C ALA A 241 -0.51 1.33 0.18
N GLY A 242 -0.66 2.61 0.50
CA GLY A 242 -1.16 3.12 1.78
C GLY A 242 -2.49 3.86 1.63
N HIS A 243 -2.58 5.04 2.24
CA HIS A 243 -3.63 6.06 2.08
C HIS A 243 -4.99 5.74 2.70
N THR A 244 -5.40 4.47 2.70
CA THR A 244 -6.79 4.09 3.04
C THR A 244 -7.06 4.03 4.54
N PHE A 245 -6.03 3.92 5.38
CA PHE A 245 -6.14 3.66 6.83
C PHE A 245 -6.97 2.41 7.18
N CYS A 246 -7.26 1.54 6.21
CA CYS A 246 -8.33 0.54 6.30
C CYS A 246 -9.69 1.11 6.76
N GLY A 247 -9.95 2.40 6.47
CA GLY A 247 -11.14 3.12 6.90
C GLY A 247 -11.09 3.62 8.34
N GLN A 248 -10.04 3.32 9.11
CA GLN A 248 -9.80 3.69 10.52
C GLN A 248 -10.82 3.08 11.52
N VAL A 249 -12.08 2.87 11.13
CA VAL A 249 -13.13 2.19 11.89
C VAL A 249 -13.74 1.09 11.02
N GLU A 250 -13.38 -0.15 11.30
CA GLU A 250 -13.92 -1.37 10.69
C GLU A 250 -14.94 -2.01 11.63
N ILE A 251 -16.21 -1.95 11.25
CA ILE A 251 -17.32 -2.56 11.99
C ILE A 251 -17.57 -3.96 11.41
N PRO A 252 -17.43 -5.04 12.20
CA PRO A 252 -17.72 -6.39 11.71
C PRO A 252 -19.13 -6.53 11.15
N GLY A 253 -19.26 -7.29 10.06
CA GLY A 253 -20.54 -7.49 9.38
C GLY A 253 -20.98 -6.32 8.48
N THR A 254 -20.20 -5.24 8.40
CA THR A 254 -20.40 -4.16 7.41
C THR A 254 -19.30 -4.20 6.35
N PRO A 255 -19.56 -3.76 5.11
CA PRO A 255 -18.50 -3.48 4.15
C PRO A 255 -17.50 -2.52 4.79
N ARG A 256 -16.19 -2.81 4.69
CA ARG A 256 -15.14 -1.93 5.21
C ARG A 256 -15.42 -0.50 4.73
N LEU A 257 -15.59 0.43 5.68
CA LEU A 257 -15.72 1.88 5.41
C LEU A 257 -14.43 2.50 4.85
N ALA A 258 -13.51 1.68 4.32
CA ALA A 258 -12.32 2.09 3.59
C ALA A 258 -12.63 3.09 2.45
N THR A 259 -13.90 3.17 2.04
CA THR A 259 -14.42 4.07 1.02
C THR A 259 -14.73 5.49 1.49
N LEU A 260 -14.61 5.83 2.80
CA LEU A 260 -14.76 7.24 3.20
C LEU A 260 -13.59 8.14 2.76
N GLN A 261 -12.50 7.57 2.22
CA GLN A 261 -11.35 8.34 1.69
C GLN A 261 -11.08 8.18 0.19
N THR A 262 -11.72 7.22 -0.48
CA THR A 262 -11.52 7.00 -1.92
C THR A 262 -12.69 7.66 -2.65
N GLU A 263 -12.45 8.87 -3.17
CA GLU A 263 -13.47 9.66 -3.88
C GLU A 263 -13.94 9.01 -5.20
N THR A 264 -13.31 7.91 -5.63
CA THR A 264 -13.55 7.34 -6.95
C THR A 264 -14.40 6.06 -6.90
N LEU A 265 -15.60 6.16 -7.48
CA LEU A 265 -16.53 5.06 -7.77
C LEU A 265 -15.90 3.85 -8.51
N ALA A 266 -14.75 4.02 -9.17
CA ALA A 266 -14.03 2.95 -9.86
C ALA A 266 -13.49 1.87 -8.89
N LEU A 267 -13.22 2.21 -7.62
CA LEU A 267 -12.84 1.24 -6.59
C LEU A 267 -14.05 0.65 -5.86
N ALA A 268 -15.29 1.06 -6.19
CA ALA A 268 -16.50 0.47 -5.62
C ALA A 268 -16.64 -1.03 -5.97
N HIS A 269 -15.95 -1.52 -7.00
CA HIS A 269 -15.88 -2.96 -7.30
C HIS A 269 -14.80 -3.69 -6.49
N LEU A 270 -13.78 -2.98 -5.99
CA LEU A 270 -12.86 -3.47 -4.95
C LEU A 270 -13.50 -3.40 -3.55
N ALA A 271 -14.74 -2.93 -3.43
CA ALA A 271 -15.46 -2.72 -2.16
C ALA A 271 -15.92 -4.03 -1.48
N ARG A 272 -15.12 -5.09 -1.57
CA ARG A 272 -15.28 -6.30 -0.78
C ARG A 272 -14.02 -6.52 0.02
N THR A 273 -14.09 -6.10 1.30
CA THR A 273 -13.48 -6.75 2.48
C THR A 273 -11.97 -7.03 2.53
N GLU A 274 -11.20 -6.85 1.46
CA GLU A 274 -9.86 -7.41 1.37
C GLU A 274 -8.80 -6.29 1.31
N ARG A 275 -7.67 -6.51 1.98
CA ARG A 275 -6.47 -5.65 1.89
C ARG A 275 -5.52 -6.10 0.77
N LEU A 276 -5.87 -7.21 0.13
CA LEU A 276 -5.10 -7.88 -0.90
C LEU A 276 -6.02 -8.03 -2.11
N PHE A 277 -5.61 -7.52 -3.26
CA PHE A 277 -6.36 -7.63 -4.51
C PHE A 277 -5.50 -8.32 -5.54
N ARG A 278 -6.08 -9.27 -6.27
CA ARG A 278 -5.41 -9.95 -7.37
C ARG A 278 -6.14 -9.65 -8.66
N SER A 279 -5.40 -9.23 -9.68
CA SER A 279 -5.95 -8.96 -11.02
C SER A 279 -4.85 -9.22 -12.05
N ASN A 280 -5.17 -9.95 -13.11
CA ASN A 280 -4.28 -10.25 -14.24
C ASN A 280 -2.89 -10.82 -13.85
N GLY A 281 -2.80 -11.53 -12.72
CA GLY A 281 -1.54 -12.10 -12.20
C GLY A 281 -0.75 -11.18 -11.27
N ASN A 282 -1.20 -9.95 -11.08
CA ASN A 282 -0.62 -8.93 -10.22
C ASN A 282 -1.33 -8.94 -8.86
N THR A 283 -0.61 -8.50 -7.83
CA THR A 283 -1.09 -8.43 -6.45
C THR A 283 -0.93 -7.01 -5.91
N LEU A 284 -2.03 -6.36 -5.53
CA LEU A 284 -2.04 -5.11 -4.78
C LEU A 284 -2.24 -5.45 -3.30
N LEU A 285 -1.31 -5.01 -2.45
CA LEU A 285 -1.45 -5.03 -1.00
C LEU A 285 -1.59 -3.60 -0.49
N MET A 286 -2.69 -3.31 0.19
CA MET A 286 -2.93 -2.06 0.88
C MET A 286 -2.72 -2.21 2.38
N THR A 287 -1.83 -1.39 2.95
CA THR A 287 -1.64 -1.35 4.41
C THR A 287 -2.65 -0.43 5.08
N CYS A 288 -2.98 -0.73 6.34
CA CYS A 288 -3.78 0.14 7.21
C CYS A 288 -3.00 1.35 7.74
N GLY A 289 -1.69 1.45 7.46
CA GLY A 289 -0.84 2.54 7.92
C GLY A 289 -0.66 2.57 9.44
N THR A 290 0.04 3.59 9.93
CA THR A 290 0.44 3.67 11.35
C THR A 290 -0.24 4.81 12.11
N GLY A 291 -0.36 5.99 11.51
CA GLY A 291 -0.92 7.18 12.14
C GLY A 291 -2.44 7.19 12.21
N TYR A 292 -2.98 8.06 13.04
CA TYR A 292 -4.38 8.45 13.01
C TYR A 292 -4.62 9.51 11.94
N SER A 293 -5.79 9.44 11.30
CA SER A 293 -6.32 10.38 10.30
C SER A 293 -7.43 11.23 10.94
N PHE A 294 -8.67 11.17 10.46
CA PHE A 294 -9.75 12.10 10.88
C PHE A 294 -10.10 12.12 12.37
N ILE A 295 -9.97 10.99 13.06
CA ILE A 295 -10.24 10.85 14.49
C ILE A 295 -9.08 10.07 15.13
N PRO A 296 -8.70 10.35 16.39
CA PRO A 296 -7.63 9.64 17.09
C PRO A 296 -8.14 8.30 17.64
N ILE A 297 -8.93 7.57 16.86
CA ILE A 297 -9.53 6.29 17.23
C ILE A 297 -9.39 5.35 16.05
N ARG A 298 -8.82 4.18 16.32
CA ARG A 298 -8.84 3.04 15.42
C ARG A 298 -9.73 1.95 16.02
N PHE A 299 -10.61 1.36 15.23
CA PHE A 299 -11.41 0.20 15.63
C PHE A 299 -11.40 -0.84 14.52
N GLY A 300 -11.04 -2.09 14.81
CA GLY A 300 -10.87 -3.14 13.79
C GLY A 300 -9.74 -2.90 12.76
N ALA A 301 -9.16 -1.70 12.70
CA ALA A 301 -8.07 -1.28 11.80
C ALA A 301 -6.83 -0.89 12.61
N ALA A 302 -6.23 -1.87 13.30
CA ALA A 302 -5.03 -1.64 14.12
C ALA A 302 -3.90 -1.00 13.28
N PRO A 303 -3.09 -0.11 13.88
CA PRO A 303 -1.89 0.38 13.20
C PRO A 303 -0.92 -0.78 12.95
N GLU A 304 -0.24 -0.77 11.81
CA GLU A 304 0.57 -1.91 11.40
C GLU A 304 1.86 -1.53 10.67
N VAL A 305 2.82 -2.45 10.74
CA VAL A 305 3.95 -2.59 9.82
C VAL A 305 3.74 -3.92 9.09
N VAL A 306 3.63 -3.89 7.76
CA VAL A 306 3.46 -5.12 6.99
C VAL A 306 4.82 -5.68 6.62
N LEU A 307 5.09 -6.93 6.98
CA LEU A 307 6.31 -7.64 6.58
C LEU A 307 5.96 -8.61 5.46
N VAL A 308 6.25 -8.21 4.23
CA VAL A 308 6.02 -9.01 3.03
C VAL A 308 7.21 -9.94 2.80
N THR A 309 6.95 -11.23 2.58
CA THR A 309 7.94 -12.19 2.07
C THR A 309 7.57 -12.54 0.63
N LEU A 310 8.46 -12.28 -0.31
CA LEU A 310 8.28 -12.65 -1.71
C LEU A 310 8.59 -14.13 -1.89
N LEU A 311 7.62 -14.91 -2.37
CA LEU A 311 7.80 -16.31 -2.74
C LEU A 311 7.71 -16.41 -4.26
N ARG A 312 8.79 -16.86 -4.89
CA ARG A 312 8.86 -16.92 -6.36
C ARG A 312 8.08 -18.11 -6.88
N LEU A 313 7.07 -17.85 -7.70
CA LEU A 313 6.46 -18.88 -8.54
C LEU A 313 7.28 -19.12 -9.81
N PRO A 314 7.34 -20.37 -10.31
CA PRO A 314 7.89 -20.65 -11.63
C PRO A 314 7.16 -19.85 -12.70
N ASP A 315 7.86 -19.43 -13.75
CA ASP A 315 7.19 -18.87 -14.93
C ASP A 315 6.41 -20.00 -15.63
N PRO A 316 5.22 -19.70 -16.20
CA PRO A 316 4.50 -20.71 -16.97
C PRO A 316 5.38 -21.17 -18.14
N PRO A 317 5.27 -22.44 -18.58
CA PRO A 317 5.94 -22.87 -19.80
C PRO A 317 5.50 -21.95 -20.94
N ALA A 318 6.45 -21.52 -21.76
CA ALA A 318 6.16 -20.65 -22.90
C ALA A 318 5.07 -21.29 -23.76
N GLU A 319 3.97 -20.58 -24.01
CA GLU A 319 2.97 -21.00 -25.01
C GLU A 319 3.70 -21.10 -26.36
N GLY A 320 3.98 -22.32 -26.81
CA GLY A 320 4.72 -22.53 -28.06
C GLY A 320 5.55 -23.81 -28.18
N THR A 321 5.70 -24.64 -27.14
CA THR A 321 6.08 -26.04 -27.37
C THR A 321 4.82 -26.87 -27.47
N GLU A 322 4.27 -26.98 -28.68
CA GLU A 322 3.52 -28.18 -29.05
C GLU A 322 4.42 -29.36 -28.70
N THR A 323 4.11 -30.06 -27.61
CA THR A 323 4.57 -31.43 -27.44
C THR A 323 4.00 -32.20 -28.63
N GLU A 324 4.83 -32.39 -29.65
CA GLU A 324 4.58 -33.30 -30.76
C GLU A 324 4.15 -34.63 -30.13
N LEU A 325 2.86 -34.95 -30.21
CA LEU A 325 2.37 -36.24 -29.73
C LEU A 325 3.16 -37.31 -30.49
N PRO A 326 3.76 -38.31 -29.81
CA PRO A 326 4.39 -39.41 -30.51
C PRO A 326 3.35 -40.03 -31.46
N PRO A 327 3.75 -40.39 -32.70
CA PRO A 327 2.83 -40.95 -33.68
C PRO A 327 2.12 -42.16 -33.06
N GLN A 328 0.80 -42.14 -33.07
CA GLN A 328 0.02 -43.26 -32.55
C GLN A 328 0.36 -44.52 -33.35
N PRO A 329 0.61 -45.67 -32.69
CA PRO A 329 0.84 -46.90 -33.40
C PRO A 329 -0.42 -47.26 -34.20
N ALA A 330 -0.22 -47.60 -35.48
CA ALA A 330 -1.28 -48.09 -36.33
C ALA A 330 -1.97 -49.29 -35.67
N ILE A 331 -3.29 -49.20 -35.48
CA ILE A 331 -4.11 -50.29 -35.00
C ILE A 331 -4.20 -51.34 -36.13
N PRO A 332 -3.93 -52.63 -35.85
CA PRO A 332 -3.94 -53.70 -36.85
C PRO A 332 -5.33 -54.01 -37.42
#